data_AF-A0A1I0EGH0-F1
#
_entry.id   AF-A0A1I0EGH0-F1
#
_cell.length_a   1.000
_cell.length_b   1.000
_cell.length_c   1.000
_cell.angle_alpha   90.00
_cell.angle_beta   90.00
_cell.angle_gamma   90.00
#
_symmetry.space_group_name_H-M   'P 1'
#
loop_
_entity.id
_entity.type
_entity.pdbx_description
1 polymer ?
#
loop_
_entity_poly.entity_id
_entity_poly.type
_entity_poly.pdbx_seq_one_letter_code
_entity_poly.pdbx_strand_id
1 'polypeptide(L)'
;MNKNTLTFKQKQEAVENIFKQYHRAKLKLYCLENMNYYPQISTSIIRETKNHYNKSVAERLNSRIEDKDELRSLISSFEIIIKALSPDSQLIITNEFVEQREDEWWVDFYSRATYYRLKTRALEEVLFYLNIT
;
A
#
# COMPACT_ATOMS: atom_id res chain seq x y z
N MET A 1 -20.45 -4.09 -28.84
CA MET A 1 -19.19 -4.19 -28.07
C MET A 1 -19.54 -4.31 -26.60
N ASN A 2 -19.42 -5.51 -26.01
CA ASN A 2 -19.64 -5.69 -24.58
C ASN A 2 -18.42 -5.13 -23.82
N LYS A 3 -18.56 -3.97 -23.18
CA LYS A 3 -17.65 -3.57 -22.10
C LYS A 3 -17.94 -4.52 -20.93
N ASN A 4 -17.07 -5.50 -20.68
CA ASN A 4 -17.14 -6.36 -19.50
C ASN A 4 -16.97 -5.47 -18.26
N THR A 5 -18.09 -4.95 -17.75
CA THR A 5 -18.09 -4.04 -16.60
C THR A 5 -17.95 -4.89 -15.35
N LEU A 6 -16.88 -4.68 -14.58
CA LEU A 6 -16.65 -5.38 -13.31
C LEU A 6 -17.89 -5.27 -12.42
N THR A 7 -18.30 -6.39 -11.82
CA THR A 7 -19.34 -6.40 -10.80
C THR A 7 -18.88 -5.64 -9.55
N PHE A 8 -19.81 -5.20 -8.70
CA PHE A 8 -19.47 -4.52 -7.44
C PHE A 8 -18.46 -5.33 -6.60
N LYS A 9 -18.70 -6.64 -6.45
CA LYS A 9 -17.81 -7.52 -5.69
C LYS A 9 -16.40 -7.57 -6.27
N GLN A 10 -16.28 -7.68 -7.59
CA GLN A 10 -14.98 -7.68 -8.26
C GLN A 10 -14.24 -6.35 -8.12
N LYS A 11 -14.96 -5.22 -8.20
CA LYS A 11 -14.37 -3.89 -7.95
C LYS A 11 -13.86 -3.77 -6.52
N GLN A 12 -14.66 -4.21 -5.55
CA GLN A 12 -14.29 -4.21 -4.14
C GLN A 12 -13.04 -5.05 -3.89
N GLU A 13 -13.01 -6.28 -4.41
CA GLU A 13 -11.86 -7.18 -4.27
C GLU A 13 -10.60 -6.61 -4.93
N ALA A 14 -10.72 -6.02 -6.12
CA ALA A 14 -9.60 -5.38 -6.80
C ALA A 14 -9.01 -4.24 -5.95
N VAL A 15 -9.85 -3.32 -5.48
CA VAL A 15 -9.43 -2.20 -4.64
C VAL A 15 -8.85 -2.69 -3.31
N GLU A 16 -9.44 -3.69 -2.68
CA GLU A 16 -8.90 -4.29 -1.45
C GLU A 16 -7.48 -4.84 -1.67
N ASN A 17 -7.26 -5.57 -2.76
CA ASN A 17 -5.94 -6.11 -3.10
C ASN A 17 -4.91 -5.02 -3.42
N ILE A 18 -5.34 -3.92 -4.05
CA ILE A 18 -4.53 -2.73 -4.29
C ILE A 18 -4.10 -2.10 -2.95
N PHE A 19 -5.03 -1.86 -2.03
CA PHE A 19 -4.70 -1.25 -0.73
C PHE A 19 -3.94 -2.19 0.21
N LYS A 20 -4.05 -3.52 0.07
CA LYS A 20 -3.13 -4.47 0.74
C LYS A 20 -1.67 -4.22 0.33
N GLN A 21 -1.40 -3.86 -0.92
CA GLN A 21 -0.03 -3.54 -1.36
C GLN A 21 0.47 -2.25 -0.70
N TYR A 22 -0.38 -1.24 -0.62
CA TYR A 22 -0.09 0.01 0.09
C TYR A 22 0.28 -0.22 1.56
N HIS A 23 -0.52 -1.01 2.29
CA HIS A 23 -0.25 -1.34 3.69
C HIS A 23 1.04 -2.13 3.87
N ARG A 24 1.29 -3.10 3.01
CA ARG A 24 2.55 -3.86 3.01
C ARG A 24 3.75 -2.95 2.77
N ALA A 25 3.64 -1.98 1.85
CA ALA A 25 4.70 -1.03 1.57
C ALA A 25 4.99 -0.16 2.81
N LYS A 26 3.95 0.40 3.44
CA LYS A 26 4.09 1.19 4.68
C LYS A 26 4.73 0.39 5.81
N LEU A 27 4.28 -0.85 6.03
CA LEU A 27 4.84 -1.73 7.05
C LEU A 27 6.31 -2.05 6.76
N LYS A 28 6.66 -2.38 5.52
CA LYS A 28 8.05 -2.68 5.13
C LYS A 28 8.96 -1.47 5.33
N LEU A 29 8.51 -0.28 4.94
CA LEU A 29 9.26 0.96 5.15
C LEU A 29 9.44 1.24 6.65
N TYR A 30 8.37 1.12 7.45
CA TYR A 30 8.44 1.26 8.91
C TYR A 30 9.48 0.31 9.52
N CYS A 31 9.48 -0.96 9.13
CA CYS A 31 10.48 -1.93 9.60
C CYS A 31 11.90 -1.52 9.19
N LEU A 32 12.12 -1.06 7.96
CA LEU A 32 13.44 -0.61 7.49
C LEU A 32 13.93 0.67 8.18
N GLU A 33 13.02 1.50 8.67
CA GLU A 33 13.35 2.74 9.39
C GLU A 33 13.54 2.53 10.89
N ASN A 34 12.80 1.61 11.50
CA ASN A 34 12.70 1.48 12.96
C ASN A 34 13.28 0.17 13.52
N MET A 35 13.56 -0.84 12.70
CA MET A 35 14.29 -2.03 13.17
C MET A 35 15.78 -1.71 13.30
N ASN A 36 16.13 -1.16 14.46
CA ASN A 36 17.47 -1.18 15.01
C ASN A 36 17.91 -2.64 15.23
N TYR A 37 18.46 -3.29 14.22
CA TYR A 37 19.27 -4.48 14.44
C TYR A 37 20.63 -4.24 13.79
N TYR A 38 21.53 -3.62 14.55
CA TYR A 38 22.95 -3.78 14.30
C TYR A 38 23.20 -5.27 14.03
N PRO A 39 23.81 -5.67 12.90
CA PRO A 39 24.50 -6.93 12.93
C PRO A 39 25.52 -6.75 14.06
N GLN A 40 25.35 -7.51 15.14
CA GLN A 40 26.39 -7.67 16.15
C GLN A 40 27.56 -8.31 15.40
N ILE A 41 28.34 -7.50 14.67
CA ILE A 41 29.59 -7.94 14.09
C ILE A 41 30.45 -8.10 15.33
N SER A 42 30.48 -9.32 15.86
CA SER A 42 31.57 -9.75 16.70
C SER A 42 32.83 -9.59 15.84
N THR A 43 33.51 -8.46 15.99
CA THR A 43 34.81 -8.17 15.38
C THR A 43 35.87 -9.19 15.79
N SER A 44 35.54 -10.07 16.72
CA SER A 44 36.33 -11.21 17.20
C SER A 44 36.24 -12.49 16.34
N ILE A 45 35.41 -12.56 15.28
CA ILE A 45 35.33 -13.74 14.40
C ILE A 45 35.65 -13.36 12.94
N ILE A 46 36.79 -12.72 12.71
CA ILE A 46 37.43 -12.72 11.38
C ILE A 46 38.59 -13.70 11.45
N ARG A 47 38.27 -15.00 11.50
CA ARG A 47 39.17 -15.99 10.88
C ARG A 47 38.84 -15.95 9.40
N GLU A 48 39.85 -15.60 8.61
CA GLU A 48 39.82 -15.57 7.14
C GLU A 48 39.50 -16.95 6.57
N THR A 49 38.24 -17.36 6.63
CA THR A 49 37.76 -18.49 5.83
C THR A 49 37.38 -17.92 4.48
N LYS A 50 38.18 -18.25 3.46
CA LYS A 50 37.91 -18.01 2.04
C LYS A 50 36.52 -18.52 1.67
N ASN A 51 35.49 -17.69 1.83
CA ASN A 51 34.13 -18.00 1.43
C ASN A 51 33.77 -17.12 0.25
N HIS A 52 33.69 -17.78 -0.89
CA HIS A 52 33.12 -17.32 -2.13
C HIS A 52 31.61 -17.08 -1.93
N TYR A 53 31.21 -15.93 -1.37
CA TYR A 53 29.83 -15.43 -1.37
C TYR A 53 29.75 -13.95 -0.95
N ASN A 54 29.12 -13.15 -1.81
CA ASN A 54 28.16 -12.06 -1.50
C ASN A 54 28.63 -10.61 -1.30
N LYS A 55 27.96 -9.71 -2.05
CA LYS A 55 27.94 -8.24 -2.02
C LYS A 55 28.73 -7.58 -0.89
N SER A 56 29.60 -6.65 -1.27
CA SER A 56 30.27 -5.73 -0.36
C SER A 56 29.27 -5.02 0.57
N VAL A 57 29.73 -4.61 1.75
CA VAL A 57 28.91 -3.86 2.72
C VAL A 57 28.28 -2.62 2.07
N ALA A 58 29.02 -1.95 1.19
CA ALA A 58 28.52 -0.80 0.41
C ALA A 58 27.36 -1.19 -0.52
N GLU A 59 27.46 -2.29 -1.27
CA GLU A 59 26.38 -2.75 -2.16
C GLU A 59 25.11 -3.19 -1.40
N ARG A 60 25.25 -3.67 -0.16
CA ARG A 60 24.12 -3.98 0.72
C ARG A 60 23.45 -2.73 1.29
N LEU A 61 24.23 -1.70 1.60
CA LEU A 61 23.71 -0.41 2.05
C LEU A 61 22.98 0.30 0.91
N ASN A 62 23.59 0.33 -0.29
CA ASN A 62 22.99 0.91 -1.47
C ASN A 62 21.67 0.23 -1.83
N SER A 63 21.61 -1.11 -1.85
CA SER A 63 20.35 -1.80 -2.14
C SER A 63 19.25 -1.50 -1.12
N ARG A 64 19.59 -1.29 0.16
CA ARG A 64 18.62 -0.90 1.18
C ARG A 64 18.11 0.53 0.98
N ILE A 65 18.98 1.43 0.52
CA ILE A 65 18.60 2.81 0.19
C ILE A 65 17.62 2.80 -1.00
N GLU A 66 17.99 2.07 -2.06
CA GLU A 66 17.14 1.85 -3.24
C GLU A 66 15.78 1.26 -2.84
N ASP A 67 15.76 0.19 -2.02
CA ASP A 67 14.53 -0.42 -1.50
C ASP A 67 13.63 0.59 -0.76
N LYS A 68 14.21 1.49 0.04
CA LYS A 68 13.44 2.48 0.81
C LYS A 68 12.84 3.55 -0.10
N ASP A 69 13.58 4.00 -1.10
CA ASP A 69 13.12 5.03 -2.03
C ASP A 69 12.03 4.49 -2.97
N GLU A 70 12.15 3.24 -3.41
CA GLU A 70 11.07 2.54 -4.13
C GLU A 70 9.79 2.43 -3.29
N LEU A 71 9.91 2.05 -2.02
CA LEU A 71 8.76 1.96 -1.11
C LEU A 71 8.10 3.33 -0.90
N ARG A 72 8.89 4.38 -0.69
CA ARG A 72 8.38 5.75 -0.55
C ARG A 72 7.69 6.23 -1.82
N SER A 73 8.26 5.95 -2.98
CA SER A 73 7.67 6.29 -4.28
C SER A 73 6.32 5.60 -4.49
N LEU A 74 6.25 4.30 -4.16
CA LEU A 74 5.01 3.54 -4.22
C LEU A 74 3.95 4.13 -3.27
N ILE A 75 4.29 4.34 -2.00
CA ILE A 75 3.38 4.95 -1.01
C ILE A 75 2.89 6.32 -1.49
N SER A 76 3.80 7.17 -1.98
CA SER A 76 3.47 8.51 -2.47
C SER A 76 2.52 8.46 -3.67
N SER A 77 2.66 7.48 -4.56
CA SER A 77 1.75 7.28 -5.70
C SER A 77 0.33 6.99 -5.24
N PHE A 78 0.15 6.16 -4.20
CA PHE A 78 -1.16 5.93 -3.59
C PHE A 78 -1.72 7.20 -2.94
N GLU A 79 -0.91 7.95 -2.20
CA GLU A 79 -1.34 9.20 -1.57
C GLU A 79 -1.77 10.26 -2.58
N ILE A 80 -1.10 10.33 -3.74
CA ILE A 80 -1.49 11.20 -4.85
C ILE A 80 -2.86 10.79 -5.39
N ILE A 81 -3.09 9.49 -5.63
CA ILE A 81 -4.38 8.98 -6.10
C ILE A 81 -5.48 9.32 -5.10
N ILE A 82 -5.27 9.05 -3.81
CA ILE A 82 -6.25 9.33 -2.74
C ILE A 82 -6.59 10.82 -2.69
N LYS A 83 -5.60 11.71 -2.89
CA LYS A 83 -5.79 13.17 -2.94
C LYS A 83 -6.53 13.64 -4.20
N ALA A 84 -6.46 12.88 -5.28
CA ALA A 84 -7.15 13.19 -6.53
C ALA A 84 -8.62 12.75 -6.53
N LEU A 85 -9.03 11.86 -5.61
CA LEU A 85 -10.43 11.44 -5.47
C LEU A 85 -11.35 12.61 -5.08
N SER A 86 -12.59 12.54 -5.54
CA SER A 86 -13.66 13.41 -5.07
C SER A 86 -13.85 13.30 -3.54
N PRO A 87 -14.34 14.35 -2.84
CA PRO A 87 -14.43 14.36 -1.38
C PRO A 87 -15.20 13.17 -0.79
N ASP A 88 -16.33 12.80 -1.38
CA ASP A 88 -17.12 11.64 -0.94
C ASP A 88 -16.33 10.34 -1.11
N SER A 89 -15.67 10.16 -2.26
CA SER A 89 -14.87 8.97 -2.53
C SER A 89 -13.66 8.91 -1.62
N GLN A 90 -12.99 10.03 -1.36
CA GLN A 90 -11.87 10.09 -0.43
C GLN A 90 -12.30 9.67 0.98
N LEU A 91 -13.46 10.13 1.46
CA LEU A 91 -13.98 9.73 2.77
C LEU A 91 -14.24 8.22 2.83
N ILE A 92 -14.93 7.67 1.84
CA ILE A 92 -15.20 6.22 1.77
C ILE A 92 -13.90 5.43 1.70
N ILE A 93 -12.99 5.77 0.79
CA ILE A 93 -11.74 5.03 0.58
C ILE A 93 -10.85 5.10 1.81
N THR A 94 -10.79 6.27 2.46
CA THR A 94 -9.99 6.45 3.68
C THR A 94 -10.51 5.55 4.79
N ASN A 95 -11.80 5.60 5.11
CA ASN A 95 -12.34 4.80 6.21
C ASN A 95 -12.29 3.29 5.92
N GLU A 96 -12.62 2.87 4.70
CA GLU A 96 -12.73 1.44 4.35
C GLU A 96 -11.38 0.77 4.09
N PHE A 97 -10.48 1.45 3.39
CA PHE A 97 -9.28 0.82 2.84
C PHE A 97 -7.97 1.37 3.40
N VAL A 98 -7.93 2.63 3.85
CA VAL A 98 -6.71 3.24 4.43
C VAL A 98 -6.65 3.07 5.94
N GLU A 99 -7.69 3.47 6.65
CA GLU A 99 -7.77 3.38 8.12
C GLU A 99 -8.37 2.05 8.57
N GLN A 100 -9.14 1.37 7.72
CA GLN A 100 -9.83 0.12 8.03
C GLN A 100 -10.66 0.23 9.32
N ARG A 101 -11.51 1.26 9.38
CA ARG A 101 -12.46 1.46 10.47
C ARG A 101 -13.47 0.31 10.55
N GLU A 102 -14.17 0.23 11.68
CA GLU A 102 -15.24 -0.76 11.91
C GLU A 102 -16.32 -0.72 10.81
N ASP A 103 -16.89 -1.89 10.50
CA ASP A 103 -17.75 -2.16 9.33
C ASP A 103 -18.99 -1.24 9.20
N GLU A 104 -19.36 -0.52 10.26
CA GLU A 104 -20.59 0.29 10.36
C GLU A 104 -20.35 1.77 10.63
N TRP A 105 -19.12 2.27 10.43
CA TRP A 105 -18.77 3.70 10.65
C TRP A 105 -19.71 4.69 9.93
N TRP A 106 -20.39 4.27 8.87
CA TRP A 106 -21.24 5.09 8.01
C TRP A 106 -22.70 5.21 8.49
N VAL A 107 -23.15 4.38 9.44
CA VAL A 107 -24.57 4.23 9.80
C VAL A 107 -25.15 5.54 10.36
N ASP A 108 -24.35 6.31 11.09
CA ASP A 108 -24.77 7.60 11.66
C ASP A 108 -24.83 8.74 10.63
N PHE A 109 -24.28 8.54 9.43
CA PHE A 109 -24.11 9.59 8.42
C PHE A 109 -24.96 9.36 7.17
N TYR A 110 -25.21 8.10 6.81
CA TYR A 110 -25.83 7.75 5.54
C TYR A 110 -26.89 6.67 5.70
N SER A 111 -27.95 6.79 4.89
CA SER A 111 -28.80 5.62 4.63
C SER A 111 -27.97 4.52 3.94
N ARG A 112 -28.34 3.26 4.16
CA ARG A 112 -27.69 2.11 3.51
C ARG A 112 -27.60 2.27 1.99
N ALA A 113 -28.69 2.68 1.34
CA ALA A 113 -28.74 2.88 -0.11
C ALA A 113 -27.77 3.99 -0.57
N THR A 114 -27.71 5.10 0.18
CA THR A 114 -26.78 6.20 -0.10
C THR A 114 -25.33 5.73 0.02
N TYR A 115 -24.99 5.04 1.10
CA TYR A 115 -23.64 4.55 1.34
C TYR A 115 -23.16 3.61 0.23
N TYR A 116 -23.93 2.58 -0.14
CA TYR A 116 -23.49 1.64 -1.18
C TYR A 116 -23.39 2.29 -2.57
N ARG A 117 -24.19 3.33 -2.86
CA ARG A 117 -24.05 4.11 -4.09
C ARG A 117 -22.74 4.92 -4.08
N LEU A 118 -22.42 5.58 -2.97
CA LEU A 118 -21.16 6.32 -2.82
C LEU A 118 -19.96 5.37 -2.87
N LYS A 119 -20.03 4.22 -2.20
CA LYS A 119 -18.99 3.19 -2.26
C LYS A 119 -18.77 2.67 -3.67
N THR A 120 -19.83 2.40 -4.43
CA THR A 120 -19.69 1.98 -5.83
C THR A 120 -18.93 3.04 -6.65
N ARG A 121 -19.31 4.31 -6.52
CA ARG A 121 -18.61 5.43 -7.18
C ARG A 121 -17.14 5.53 -6.75
N ALA A 122 -16.86 5.40 -5.46
CA ALA A 122 -15.51 5.49 -4.91
C ALA A 122 -14.60 4.39 -5.47
N LEU A 123 -15.10 3.15 -5.55
CA LEU A 123 -14.37 2.03 -6.14
C LEU A 123 -14.08 2.28 -7.63
N GLU A 124 -15.07 2.76 -8.38
CA GLU A 124 -14.90 3.09 -9.81
C GLU A 124 -13.89 4.21 -10.04
N GLU A 125 -13.88 5.23 -9.18
CA GLU A 125 -12.97 6.36 -9.28
C GLU A 125 -11.50 5.94 -9.02
N VAL A 126 -11.27 5.09 -8.02
CA VAL A 126 -9.93 4.49 -7.78
C VAL A 126 -9.47 3.69 -8.99
N LEU A 127 -10.33 2.82 -9.52
CA LEU A 127 -9.99 1.96 -10.66
C LEU A 127 -9.75 2.78 -11.93
N PHE A 128 -10.46 3.89 -12.10
CA PHE A 128 -10.23 4.85 -13.19
C PHE A 128 -8.82 5.45 -13.12
N TYR A 129 -8.39 5.97 -11.97
CA TYR A 129 -7.04 6.53 -11.82
C TYR A 129 -5.92 5.49 -12.01
N LEU A 130 -6.22 4.21 -11.78
CA LEU A 130 -5.29 3.09 -11.97
C LEU A 130 -5.34 2.46 -13.37
N ASN A 131 -6.21 2.95 -14.27
CA ASN A 131 -6.44 2.39 -15.60
C ASN A 131 -6.84 0.90 -15.58
N ILE A 132 -7.64 0.49 -14.59
CA ILE A 132 -8.18 -0.86 -14.46
C ILE A 132 -9.68 -0.79 -14.82
N THR A 133 -10.00 -0.88 -16.10
CA THR A 133 -11.39 -0.79 -16.63
C THR A 133 -11.76 -1.96 -17.52
#